data_AF-A0A7H5F373-F1
#
_entry.id   AF-A0A7H5F373-F1
#
_cell.length_a   1.000
_cell.length_b   1.000
_cell.length_c   1.000
_cell.angle_alpha   90.00
_cell.angle_beta   90.00
_cell.angle_gamma   90.00
#
_symmetry.space_group_name_H-M   'P 1'
#
loop_
_entity.id
_entity.type
_entity.pdbx_description
1 polymer ?
#
loop_
_entity_poly.entity_id
_entity_poly.type
_entity_poly.pdbx_seq_one_letter_code
_entity_poly.pdbx_strand_id
1 'polypeptide(L)'
;MYELNETYKQHLDAIAEAIQASPSLAQFLEEEEDEFYEALKNEFEPQIEAAHQQLIDFSPLEIESFERYLLDERFEGLFLPRILGYSVLRGEVDEHFYYVRQNDHFGTILKAIAANSNFDQLSSRIGMSVQCGFALSSDIYVTGLVEGVASKRVRQFLQSQRSSDARTMEGRRRLRRRYLRQFRDKNYHYAPFPTNLAELTSINNAALEFLLYRVSGELNNDAIAPTVHAVVTNPDFAGKRELLPFIAVYGAYFELTEEAKAEVIEALNRERKDDADMAAGRILRLILGLKNRADVPFGPQQELALGTIVDRSIEDELTAYFNLTDKIHNDGYVNPEVQEAVQEEVMRHPGLSDFNENLRQTIYGYFQQLANGLGESDKEYAEWYSITGKQFPAYMKIFVNESFNQQLRALAVKYTKRLIKVHTNKRGKDYRDIKKTTVSTWVDYGFMTERQLKEFFKTPRKKKPVQE
;
A
#
# COMPACT_ATOMS: atom_id res chain seq x y z
N MET A 1 -23.48 3.26 2.21
CA MET A 1 -23.05 2.12 3.06
C MET A 1 -23.56 0.87 2.39
N TYR A 2 -22.69 -0.12 2.17
CA TYR A 2 -23.08 -1.38 1.53
C TYR A 2 -23.85 -2.24 2.52
N GLU A 3 -24.95 -2.85 2.09
CA GLU A 3 -25.72 -3.75 2.94
C GLU A 3 -24.94 -5.05 3.18
N LEU A 4 -25.12 -5.63 4.37
CA LEU A 4 -24.52 -6.92 4.70
C LEU A 4 -25.29 -8.02 3.98
N ASN A 5 -24.59 -8.87 3.22
CA ASN A 5 -25.19 -10.02 2.56
C ASN A 5 -25.87 -10.94 3.58
N GLU A 6 -27.04 -11.47 3.21
CA GLU A 6 -27.85 -12.31 4.09
C GLU A 6 -27.11 -13.57 4.57
N THR A 7 -26.17 -14.10 3.78
CA THR A 7 -25.34 -15.26 4.16
C THR A 7 -24.44 -14.94 5.35
N TYR A 8 -23.78 -13.77 5.32
CA TYR A 8 -22.93 -13.33 6.44
C TYR A 8 -23.78 -13.00 7.66
N LYS A 9 -24.95 -12.41 7.45
CA LYS A 9 -25.89 -12.12 8.52
C LYS A 9 -26.39 -13.39 9.21
N GLN A 10 -26.82 -14.39 8.44
CA GLN A 10 -27.22 -15.71 8.97
C GLN A 10 -26.09 -16.39 9.74
N HIS A 11 -24.85 -16.28 9.24
CA HIS A 11 -23.70 -16.83 9.95
C HIS A 11 -23.46 -16.11 11.30
N LEU A 12 -23.57 -14.78 11.33
CA LEU A 12 -23.50 -14.00 12.56
C LEU A 12 -24.64 -14.32 13.53
N ASP A 13 -25.86 -14.49 13.03
CA ASP A 13 -27.00 -14.91 13.85
C ASP A 13 -26.77 -16.29 14.48
N ALA A 14 -26.21 -17.24 13.73
CA ALA A 14 -25.86 -18.55 14.28
C ALA A 14 -24.79 -18.45 15.39
N ILE A 15 -23.80 -17.56 15.24
CA ILE A 15 -22.81 -17.30 16.31
C ILE A 15 -23.49 -16.66 17.52
N ALA A 16 -24.36 -15.67 17.32
CA ALA A 16 -25.11 -15.03 18.40
C ALA A 16 -25.99 -16.03 19.16
N GLU A 17 -26.73 -16.89 18.45
CA GLU A 17 -27.53 -17.95 19.06
C GLU A 17 -26.67 -18.94 19.85
N ALA A 18 -25.49 -19.31 19.32
CA ALA A 18 -24.55 -20.19 20.01
C ALA A 18 -23.99 -19.55 21.30
N ILE A 19 -23.67 -18.25 21.29
CA ILE A 19 -23.24 -17.50 22.48
C ILE A 19 -24.35 -17.54 23.53
N GLN A 20 -25.58 -17.20 23.14
CA GLN A 20 -26.73 -17.10 24.05
C GLN A 20 -27.14 -18.46 24.64
N ALA A 21 -26.89 -19.56 23.92
CA ALA A 21 -27.13 -20.92 24.40
C ALA A 21 -25.92 -21.54 25.14
N SER A 22 -24.79 -20.83 25.24
CA SER A 22 -23.54 -21.41 25.74
C SER A 22 -23.55 -21.60 27.27
N PRO A 23 -23.04 -22.74 27.78
CA PRO A 23 -22.83 -22.92 29.21
C PRO A 23 -21.89 -21.88 29.81
N SER A 24 -20.90 -21.41 29.04
CA SER A 24 -19.95 -20.38 29.46
C SER A 24 -20.62 -19.03 29.69
N LEU A 25 -21.60 -18.64 28.86
CA LEU A 25 -22.39 -17.43 29.13
C LEU A 25 -23.26 -17.62 30.35
N ALA A 26 -23.96 -18.75 30.47
CA ALA A 26 -24.81 -19.02 31.65
C ALA A 26 -24.00 -18.93 32.95
N GLN A 27 -22.80 -19.50 32.97
CA GLN A 27 -21.91 -19.42 34.13
C GLN A 27 -21.41 -18.00 34.39
N PHE A 28 -21.06 -17.23 33.34
CA PHE A 28 -20.68 -15.83 33.50
C PHE A 28 -21.82 -14.98 34.06
N LEU A 29 -23.06 -15.21 33.63
CA LEU A 29 -24.24 -14.50 34.14
C LEU A 29 -24.58 -14.86 35.60
N GLU A 30 -24.18 -16.05 36.06
CA GLU A 30 -24.39 -16.48 37.45
C GLU A 30 -23.31 -15.93 38.41
N GLU A 31 -22.05 -15.98 37.99
CA GLU A 31 -20.90 -15.66 38.86
C GLU A 31 -20.39 -14.23 38.67
N GLU A 32 -20.58 -13.63 37.49
CA GLU A 32 -20.15 -12.27 37.10
C GLU A 32 -18.63 -11.97 37.29
N GLU A 33 -17.79 -13.02 37.37
CA GLU A 33 -16.34 -12.87 37.52
C GLU A 33 -15.60 -12.79 36.17
N ASP A 34 -14.47 -12.05 36.16
CA ASP A 34 -13.65 -11.83 34.96
C ASP A 34 -13.15 -13.13 34.31
N GLU A 35 -12.89 -14.18 35.10
CA GLU A 35 -12.41 -15.46 34.60
C GLU A 35 -13.43 -16.14 33.67
N PHE A 36 -14.72 -16.01 33.95
CA PHE A 36 -15.79 -16.59 33.12
C PHE A 36 -16.01 -15.78 31.85
N TYR A 37 -15.87 -14.46 31.89
CA TYR A 37 -15.87 -13.64 30.68
C TYR A 37 -14.68 -13.97 29.77
N GLU A 38 -13.50 -14.23 30.36
CA GLU A 38 -12.33 -14.69 29.62
C GLU A 38 -12.54 -16.08 28.98
N ALA A 39 -13.26 -16.99 29.64
CA ALA A 39 -13.65 -18.26 29.06
C ALA A 39 -14.57 -18.08 27.84
N LEU A 40 -15.62 -17.27 27.98
CA LEU A 40 -16.55 -16.94 26.89
C LEU A 40 -15.81 -16.33 25.69
N LYS A 41 -14.86 -15.43 25.97
CA LYS A 41 -14.01 -14.81 24.95
C LYS A 41 -13.18 -15.83 24.18
N ASN A 42 -12.52 -16.74 24.90
CA ASN A 42 -11.64 -17.75 24.29
C ASN A 42 -12.44 -18.73 23.41
N GLU A 43 -13.72 -18.94 23.71
CA GLU A 43 -14.61 -19.80 22.94
C GLU A 43 -15.13 -19.12 21.65
N PHE A 44 -15.57 -17.85 21.73
CA PHE A 44 -16.33 -17.22 20.65
C PHE A 44 -15.59 -16.13 19.86
N GLU A 45 -14.63 -15.39 20.43
CA GLU A 45 -13.88 -14.39 19.65
C GLU A 45 -13.15 -14.99 18.44
N PRO A 46 -12.56 -16.20 18.49
CA PRO A 46 -11.94 -16.80 17.31
C PRO A 46 -12.92 -17.06 16.16
N GLN A 47 -14.18 -17.37 16.46
CA GLN A 47 -15.21 -17.63 15.45
C GLN A 47 -15.63 -16.32 14.76
N ILE A 48 -15.85 -15.25 15.56
CA ILE A 48 -16.14 -13.92 15.03
C ILE A 48 -14.95 -13.40 14.22
N GLU A 49 -13.72 -13.63 14.67
CA GLU A 49 -12.51 -13.24 13.96
C GLU A 49 -12.39 -13.96 12.61
N ALA A 50 -12.69 -15.25 12.55
CA ALA A 50 -12.70 -16.00 11.30
C ALA A 50 -13.75 -15.45 10.32
N ALA A 51 -14.96 -15.15 10.80
CA ALA A 51 -16.02 -14.55 9.99
C ALA A 51 -15.63 -13.15 9.47
N HIS A 52 -15.02 -12.32 10.33
CA HIS A 52 -14.51 -11.00 9.97
C HIS A 52 -13.42 -11.08 8.90
N GLN A 53 -12.45 -11.99 9.08
CA GLN A 53 -11.35 -12.20 8.14
C GLN A 53 -11.87 -12.69 6.77
N GLN A 54 -12.81 -13.63 6.77
CA GLN A 54 -13.44 -14.10 5.55
C GLN A 54 -14.17 -12.95 4.83
N LEU A 55 -14.94 -12.13 5.55
CA LEU A 55 -15.65 -11.03 4.92
C LEU A 55 -14.67 -9.99 4.35
N ILE A 56 -13.63 -9.61 5.08
CA ILE A 56 -12.71 -8.57 4.59
C ILE A 56 -11.82 -9.05 3.45
N ASP A 57 -11.56 -10.35 3.34
CA ASP A 57 -10.78 -10.91 2.24
C ASP A 57 -11.59 -11.03 0.95
N PHE A 58 -12.89 -11.35 1.02
CA PHE A 58 -13.74 -11.62 -0.15
C PHE A 58 -14.75 -10.52 -0.48
N SER A 59 -15.33 -9.87 0.53
CA SER A 59 -16.42 -8.89 0.40
C SER A 59 -16.19 -7.64 1.27
N PRO A 60 -15.02 -6.96 1.15
CA PRO A 60 -14.60 -5.93 2.10
C PRO A 60 -15.51 -4.71 2.17
N LEU A 61 -16.32 -4.46 1.14
CA LEU A 61 -17.23 -3.32 1.09
C LEU A 61 -18.32 -3.38 2.17
N GLU A 62 -18.66 -4.59 2.63
CA GLU A 62 -19.70 -4.85 3.63
C GLU A 62 -19.19 -4.79 5.08
N ILE A 63 -17.88 -4.58 5.28
CA ILE A 63 -17.23 -4.74 6.59
C ILE A 63 -17.77 -3.79 7.66
N GLU A 64 -18.16 -2.58 7.28
CA GLU A 64 -18.76 -1.65 8.24
C GLU A 64 -20.14 -2.12 8.70
N SER A 65 -20.94 -2.70 7.80
CA SER A 65 -22.25 -3.25 8.14
C SER A 65 -22.12 -4.50 9.00
N PHE A 66 -21.12 -5.35 8.72
CA PHE A 66 -20.74 -6.49 9.59
C PHE A 66 -20.38 -6.02 11.00
N GLU A 67 -19.49 -5.05 11.13
CA GLU A 67 -19.04 -4.55 12.43
C GLU A 67 -20.15 -3.83 13.20
N ARG A 68 -21.10 -3.19 12.49
CA ARG A 68 -22.32 -2.64 13.09
C ARG A 68 -23.29 -3.71 13.56
N TYR A 69 -23.35 -4.86 12.90
CA TYR A 69 -24.18 -6.00 13.32
C TYR A 69 -23.71 -6.58 14.65
N LEU A 70 -22.39 -6.60 14.87
CA LEU A 70 -21.78 -7.05 16.13
C LEU A 70 -22.07 -6.13 17.33
N LEU A 71 -22.70 -4.98 17.12
CA LEU A 71 -23.11 -4.08 18.22
C LEU A 71 -24.37 -4.58 18.95
N ASP A 72 -25.04 -5.60 18.42
CA ASP A 72 -26.18 -6.26 19.05
C ASP A 72 -25.77 -6.89 20.40
N GLU A 73 -26.61 -6.73 21.41
CA GLU A 73 -26.37 -7.21 22.78
C GLU A 73 -26.21 -8.73 22.84
N ARG A 74 -26.78 -9.50 21.89
CA ARG A 74 -26.63 -10.96 21.82
C ARG A 74 -25.17 -11.41 21.67
N PHE A 75 -24.28 -10.53 21.22
CA PHE A 75 -22.84 -10.81 21.15
C PHE A 75 -22.10 -10.50 22.46
N GLU A 76 -22.77 -10.04 23.52
CA GLU A 76 -22.18 -9.77 24.84
C GLU A 76 -21.02 -8.77 24.85
N GLY A 77 -20.90 -7.96 23.79
CA GLY A 77 -19.76 -7.07 23.58
C GLY A 77 -18.47 -7.79 23.16
N LEU A 78 -18.54 -9.09 22.88
CA LEU A 78 -17.43 -9.87 22.35
C LEU A 78 -16.93 -9.24 21.05
N PHE A 79 -15.62 -9.22 20.87
CA PHE A 79 -14.96 -8.65 19.69
C PHE A 79 -15.08 -7.12 19.51
N LEU A 80 -15.94 -6.41 20.25
CA LEU A 80 -16.03 -4.94 20.20
C LEU A 80 -14.68 -4.22 20.42
N PRO A 81 -13.81 -4.66 21.36
CA PRO A 81 -12.49 -4.04 21.52
C PRO A 81 -11.62 -4.14 20.27
N ARG A 82 -11.79 -5.21 19.48
CA ARG A 82 -11.03 -5.45 18.24
C ARG A 82 -11.50 -4.52 17.13
N ILE A 83 -12.79 -4.49 16.84
CA ILE A 83 -13.36 -3.65 15.77
C ILE A 83 -13.24 -2.17 16.11
N LEU A 84 -13.27 -1.79 17.39
CA LEU A 84 -12.93 -0.44 17.83
C LEU A 84 -11.51 -0.07 17.37
N GLY A 85 -10.55 -0.98 17.53
CA GLY A 85 -9.18 -0.74 17.07
C GLY A 85 -9.03 -0.65 15.56
N TYR A 86 -9.74 -1.50 14.82
CA TYR A 86 -9.80 -1.43 13.37
C TYR A 86 -10.36 -0.08 12.89
N SER A 87 -11.47 0.38 13.47
CA SER A 87 -12.07 1.67 13.11
C SER A 87 -11.12 2.84 13.34
N VAL A 88 -10.33 2.82 14.43
CA VAL A 88 -9.31 3.85 14.71
C VAL A 88 -8.23 3.87 13.63
N LEU A 89 -7.77 2.71 13.18
CA LEU A 89 -6.66 2.60 12.23
C LEU A 89 -7.07 2.87 10.78
N ARG A 90 -8.34 2.62 10.41
CA ARG A 90 -8.90 2.92 9.08
C ARG A 90 -9.05 4.42 8.80
N GLY A 91 -9.16 5.25 9.83
CA GLY A 91 -9.33 6.69 9.65
C GLY A 91 -8.12 7.33 8.96
N GLU A 92 -8.38 8.06 7.87
CA GLU A 92 -7.38 8.83 7.13
C GLU A 92 -6.86 9.97 8.01
N VAL A 93 -5.54 10.11 8.13
CA VAL A 93 -4.91 11.15 8.93
C VAL A 93 -4.12 12.13 8.07
N ASP A 94 -4.16 13.40 8.43
CA ASP A 94 -3.39 14.47 7.79
C ASP A 94 -1.91 14.47 8.22
N GLU A 95 -1.15 15.44 7.70
CA GLU A 95 0.26 15.65 8.05
C GLU A 95 0.49 15.91 9.54
N HIS A 96 -0.51 16.46 10.23
CA HIS A 96 -0.47 16.75 11.66
C HIS A 96 -0.92 15.56 12.51
N PHE A 97 -1.37 14.45 11.91
CA PHE A 97 -1.98 13.30 12.57
C PHE A 97 -3.32 13.64 13.24
N TYR A 98 -4.15 14.48 12.63
CA TYR A 98 -5.60 14.51 12.87
C TYR A 98 -6.32 13.71 11.81
N TYR A 99 -7.49 13.16 12.12
CA TYR A 99 -8.35 12.61 11.10
C TYR A 99 -8.78 13.71 10.14
N VAL A 100 -8.62 13.46 8.85
CA VAL A 100 -9.06 14.38 7.78
C VAL A 100 -10.57 14.58 7.85
N ARG A 101 -11.29 13.53 8.26
CA ARG A 101 -12.75 13.51 8.40
C ARG A 101 -13.13 12.91 9.74
N GLN A 102 -14.32 13.27 10.23
CA GLN A 102 -14.88 12.66 11.42
C GLN A 102 -15.00 11.14 11.23
N ASN A 103 -14.48 10.38 12.20
CA ASN A 103 -14.53 8.92 12.16
C ASN A 103 -15.81 8.40 12.84
N ASP A 104 -16.93 8.44 12.13
CA ASP A 104 -18.25 8.11 12.67
C ASP A 104 -18.38 6.64 13.10
N HIS A 105 -17.68 5.74 12.43
CA HIS A 105 -17.66 4.33 12.79
C HIS A 105 -17.00 4.12 14.16
N PHE A 106 -15.84 4.75 14.41
CA PHE A 106 -15.22 4.76 15.75
C PHE A 106 -16.18 5.27 16.82
N GLY A 107 -16.87 6.38 16.55
CA GLY A 107 -17.86 6.94 17.47
C GLY A 107 -19.05 6.02 17.74
N THR A 108 -19.52 5.30 16.73
CA THR A 108 -20.64 4.36 16.84
C THR A 108 -20.26 3.17 17.72
N ILE A 109 -19.11 2.53 17.44
CA ILE A 109 -18.63 1.39 18.24
C ILE A 109 -18.37 1.84 19.68
N LEU A 110 -17.73 3.00 19.88
CA LEU A 110 -17.44 3.49 21.23
C LEU A 110 -18.72 3.76 22.04
N LYS A 111 -19.77 4.29 21.40
CA LYS A 111 -21.08 4.50 22.05
C LYS A 111 -21.74 3.17 22.43
N ALA A 112 -21.68 2.17 21.54
CA ALA A 112 -22.19 0.83 21.85
C ALA A 112 -21.46 0.22 23.04
N ILE A 113 -20.12 0.28 23.06
CA ILE A 113 -19.32 -0.18 24.20
C ILE A 113 -19.70 0.58 25.48
N ALA A 114 -19.84 1.91 25.41
CA ALA A 114 -20.18 2.74 26.55
C ALA A 114 -21.57 2.46 27.15
N ALA A 115 -22.48 1.90 26.36
CA ALA A 115 -23.83 1.51 26.77
C ALA A 115 -23.97 0.02 27.11
N ASN A 116 -22.94 -0.79 26.84
CA ASN A 116 -22.97 -2.24 27.03
C ASN A 116 -22.95 -2.62 28.52
N SER A 117 -23.67 -3.68 28.89
CA SER A 117 -23.73 -4.24 30.24
C SER A 117 -22.35 -4.65 30.77
N ASN A 118 -21.52 -5.22 29.90
CA ASN A 118 -20.18 -5.74 30.21
C ASN A 118 -19.08 -4.66 30.10
N PHE A 119 -19.44 -3.37 30.29
CA PHE A 119 -18.50 -2.26 30.12
C PHE A 119 -17.23 -2.41 30.97
N ASP A 120 -17.32 -2.96 32.18
CA ASP A 120 -16.14 -3.09 33.05
C ASP A 120 -15.09 -4.02 32.43
N GLN A 121 -15.51 -5.18 31.94
CA GLN A 121 -14.67 -6.12 31.21
C GLN A 121 -14.11 -5.47 29.94
N LEU A 122 -14.93 -4.75 29.19
CA LEU A 122 -14.51 -4.07 27.96
C LEU A 122 -13.52 -2.93 28.22
N SER A 123 -13.70 -2.17 29.30
CA SER A 123 -12.89 -1.00 29.64
C SER A 123 -11.42 -1.35 29.86
N SER A 124 -11.15 -2.57 30.35
CA SER A 124 -9.80 -3.10 30.55
C SER A 124 -9.01 -3.30 29.24
N ARG A 125 -9.71 -3.43 28.10
CA ARG A 125 -9.13 -3.79 26.79
C ARG A 125 -9.09 -2.63 25.78
N ILE A 126 -9.89 -1.59 25.98
CA ILE A 126 -10.08 -0.51 24.99
C ILE A 126 -9.25 0.75 25.24
N GLY A 127 -8.57 0.87 26.39
CA GLY A 127 -7.94 2.12 26.81
C GLY A 127 -7.00 2.73 25.75
N MET A 128 -6.11 1.92 25.16
CA MET A 128 -5.22 2.39 24.09
C MET A 128 -5.98 2.75 22.80
N SER A 129 -7.04 2.00 22.46
CA SER A 129 -7.89 2.27 21.29
C SER A 129 -8.57 3.63 21.42
N VAL A 130 -9.19 3.90 22.58
CA VAL A 130 -9.84 5.18 22.89
C VAL A 130 -8.82 6.31 22.93
N GLN A 131 -7.68 6.10 23.59
CA GLN A 131 -6.61 7.10 23.66
C GLN A 131 -6.12 7.48 22.26
N CYS A 132 -5.91 6.50 21.37
CA CYS A 132 -5.50 6.73 20.00
C CYS A 132 -6.61 7.42 19.18
N GLY A 133 -7.84 6.93 19.22
CA GLY A 133 -8.97 7.55 18.51
C GLY A 133 -9.23 8.99 18.95
N PHE A 134 -9.14 9.30 20.25
CA PHE A 134 -9.30 10.65 20.77
C PHE A 134 -8.15 11.56 20.36
N ALA A 135 -6.91 11.07 20.42
CA ALA A 135 -5.73 11.83 20.01
C ALA A 135 -5.74 12.24 18.54
N LEU A 136 -6.34 11.42 17.67
CA LEU A 136 -6.46 11.69 16.25
C LEU A 136 -7.74 12.49 15.91
N SER A 137 -8.70 12.57 16.82
CA SER A 137 -9.96 13.30 16.59
C SER A 137 -9.86 14.79 16.94
N SER A 138 -10.83 15.58 16.48
CA SER A 138 -10.98 16.98 16.93
C SER A 138 -11.53 17.04 18.36
N ASP A 139 -11.11 18.04 19.14
CA ASP A 139 -11.55 18.21 20.53
C ASP A 139 -13.08 18.40 20.65
N ILE A 140 -13.70 19.05 19.65
CA ILE A 140 -15.15 19.25 19.59
C ILE A 140 -15.86 17.90 19.47
N TYR A 141 -15.41 17.05 18.54
CA TYR A 141 -15.99 15.73 18.34
C TYR A 141 -15.85 14.85 19.58
N VAL A 142 -14.65 14.81 20.18
CA VAL A 142 -14.41 14.01 21.41
C VAL A 142 -15.27 14.51 22.56
N THR A 143 -15.45 15.83 22.69
CA THR A 143 -16.30 16.40 23.75
C THR A 143 -17.76 16.00 23.55
N GLY A 144 -18.29 16.12 22.34
CA GLY A 144 -19.65 15.67 22.01
C GLY A 144 -19.85 14.16 22.23
N LEU A 145 -18.86 13.32 21.89
CA LEU A 145 -18.91 11.88 22.16
C LEU A 145 -19.01 11.58 23.66
N VAL A 146 -18.18 12.22 24.49
CA VAL A 146 -18.14 11.99 25.94
C VAL A 146 -19.40 12.52 26.62
N GLU A 147 -19.88 13.70 26.24
CA GLU A 147 -21.10 14.29 26.81
C GLU A 147 -22.36 13.48 26.48
N GLY A 148 -22.38 12.80 25.34
CA GLY A 148 -23.46 11.90 24.95
C GLY A 148 -23.58 10.61 25.79
N VAL A 149 -22.61 10.32 26.67
CA VAL A 149 -22.64 9.12 27.52
C VAL A 149 -23.38 9.42 28.83
N ALA A 150 -24.48 8.71 29.09
CA ALA A 150 -25.29 8.91 30.28
C ALA A 150 -24.53 8.58 31.59
N SER A 151 -23.84 7.43 31.63
CA SER A 151 -23.13 6.96 32.82
C SER A 151 -21.96 7.88 33.20
N LYS A 152 -22.00 8.44 34.41
CA LYS A 152 -20.91 9.28 34.95
C LYS A 152 -19.59 8.52 35.06
N ARG A 153 -19.65 7.24 35.45
CA ARG A 153 -18.48 6.37 35.59
C ARG A 153 -17.79 6.15 34.24
N VAL A 154 -18.57 5.82 33.21
CA VAL A 154 -18.06 5.63 31.85
C VAL A 154 -17.46 6.94 31.32
N ARG A 155 -18.12 8.08 31.56
CA ARG A 155 -17.57 9.39 31.21
C ARG A 155 -16.21 9.65 31.86
N GLN A 156 -16.05 9.34 33.15
CA GLN A 156 -14.77 9.50 33.84
C GLN A 156 -13.68 8.61 33.24
N PHE A 157 -14.00 7.36 32.90
CA PHE A 157 -13.08 6.48 32.17
C PHE A 157 -12.66 7.10 30.83
N LEU A 158 -13.61 7.55 30.00
CA LEU A 158 -13.28 8.14 28.69
C LEU A 158 -12.44 9.41 28.84
N GLN A 159 -12.74 10.26 29.83
CA GLN A 159 -11.95 11.45 30.13
C GLN A 159 -10.52 11.11 30.53
N SER A 160 -10.31 10.03 31.28
CA SER A 160 -8.95 9.60 31.68
C SER A 160 -8.12 9.05 30.51
N GLN A 161 -8.75 8.68 29.39
CA GLN A 161 -8.04 8.24 28.19
C GLN A 161 -7.44 9.40 27.37
N ARG A 162 -7.77 10.67 27.68
CA ARG A 162 -7.18 11.82 26.99
C ARG A 162 -5.69 11.96 27.33
N SER A 163 -4.82 11.65 26.37
CA SER A 163 -3.36 11.73 26.55
C SER A 163 -2.83 13.16 26.49
N SER A 164 -2.09 13.59 27.51
CA SER A 164 -1.32 14.85 27.46
C SER A 164 -0.24 14.84 26.38
N ASP A 165 0.37 13.68 26.15
CA ASP A 165 1.50 13.53 25.23
C ASP A 165 1.06 13.69 23.78
N ALA A 166 -0.20 13.39 23.49
CA ALA A 166 -0.81 13.53 22.17
C ALA A 166 -1.23 14.97 21.81
N ARG A 167 -0.90 15.98 22.63
CA ARG A 167 -1.14 17.40 22.28
C ARG A 167 -0.23 17.89 21.14
N THR A 168 0.88 17.18 20.88
CA THR A 168 1.82 17.51 19.81
C THR A 168 1.65 16.57 18.62
N MET A 169 1.98 17.03 17.41
CA MET A 169 2.02 16.18 16.20
C MET A 169 2.90 14.94 16.43
N GLU A 170 4.10 15.11 17.00
CA GLU A 170 5.00 13.98 17.25
C GLU A 170 4.43 12.98 18.25
N GLY A 171 3.74 13.46 19.28
CA GLY A 171 3.04 12.63 20.25
C GLY A 171 1.98 11.75 19.59
N ARG A 172 1.14 12.35 18.74
CA ARG A 172 0.13 11.64 17.96
C ARG A 172 0.74 10.61 17.02
N ARG A 173 1.81 10.99 16.31
CA ARG A 173 2.57 10.07 15.46
C ARG A 173 3.11 8.88 16.24
N ARG A 174 3.74 9.10 17.40
CA ARG A 174 4.27 8.02 18.24
C ARG A 174 3.17 7.09 18.74
N LEU A 175 2.07 7.67 19.22
CA LEU A 175 0.91 6.92 19.71
C LEU A 175 0.32 6.04 18.60
N ARG A 176 -0.03 6.62 17.44
CA ARG A 176 -0.57 5.87 16.29
C ARG A 176 0.39 4.77 15.84
N ARG A 177 1.70 5.07 15.73
CA ARG A 177 2.70 4.09 15.31
C ARG A 177 2.83 2.92 16.28
N ARG A 178 2.77 3.18 17.60
CA ARG A 178 2.79 2.13 18.62
C ARG A 178 1.52 1.28 18.53
N TYR A 179 0.37 1.92 18.33
CA TYR A 179 -0.91 1.26 18.24
C TYR A 179 -1.01 0.37 16.98
N LEU A 180 -0.61 0.90 15.83
CA LEU A 180 -0.57 0.18 14.54
C LEU A 180 0.20 -1.16 14.63
N ARG A 181 1.28 -1.22 15.40
CA ARG A 181 2.07 -2.47 15.57
C ARG A 181 1.28 -3.61 16.18
N GLN A 182 0.24 -3.33 16.96
CA GLN A 182 -0.60 -4.35 17.60
C GLN A 182 -1.46 -5.10 16.58
N PHE A 183 -1.62 -4.55 15.37
CA PHE A 183 -2.48 -5.07 14.31
C PHE A 183 -1.71 -5.39 13.03
N ARG A 184 -0.37 -5.44 13.09
CA ARG A 184 0.48 -5.63 11.90
C ARG A 184 0.18 -6.92 11.12
N ASP A 185 -0.33 -7.93 11.81
CA ASP A 185 -0.58 -9.28 11.28
C ASP A 185 -2.09 -9.49 11.00
N LYS A 186 -2.89 -8.42 10.92
CA LYS A 186 -4.36 -8.48 10.74
C LYS A 186 -4.80 -7.66 9.52
N ASN A 187 -5.71 -8.20 8.72
CA ASN A 187 -6.37 -7.45 7.67
C ASN A 187 -7.56 -6.68 8.25
N TYR A 188 -7.49 -5.36 8.23
CA TYR A 188 -8.59 -4.49 8.62
C TYR A 188 -8.75 -3.34 7.63
N HIS A 189 -8.17 -3.39 6.45
CA HIS A 189 -8.19 -2.24 5.54
C HIS A 189 -9.54 -2.12 4.82
N TYR A 190 -10.12 -0.92 4.85
CA TYR A 190 -11.35 -0.59 4.13
C TYR A 190 -11.46 0.92 3.97
N ALA A 191 -12.01 1.36 2.84
CA ALA A 191 -12.46 2.71 2.62
C ALA A 191 -13.71 2.71 1.72
N PRO A 192 -14.66 3.64 1.93
CA PRO A 192 -15.81 3.81 1.05
C PRO A 192 -15.40 4.39 -0.30
N PHE A 193 -16.11 3.97 -1.37
CA PHE A 193 -15.94 4.53 -2.72
C PHE A 193 -16.86 5.73 -2.93
N PRO A 194 -16.43 6.72 -3.74
CA PRO A 194 -17.22 7.91 -3.97
C PRO A 194 -18.43 7.63 -4.83
N THR A 195 -19.59 8.10 -4.39
CA THR A 195 -20.87 8.00 -5.13
C THR A 195 -21.31 9.33 -5.74
N ASN A 196 -20.69 10.43 -5.33
CA ASN A 196 -20.97 11.79 -5.80
C ASN A 196 -19.69 12.66 -5.80
N LEU A 197 -19.77 13.85 -6.39
CA LEU A 197 -18.63 14.74 -6.57
C LEU A 197 -17.98 15.23 -5.27
N ALA A 198 -18.78 15.47 -4.22
CA ALA A 198 -18.27 15.89 -2.93
C ALA A 198 -17.45 14.76 -2.27
N GLU A 199 -17.93 13.53 -2.40
CA GLU A 199 -17.21 12.34 -1.97
C GLU A 199 -15.95 12.11 -2.80
N LEU A 200 -16.01 12.22 -4.14
CA LEU A 200 -14.81 12.06 -4.99
C LEU A 200 -13.69 13.02 -4.57
N THR A 201 -14.04 14.24 -4.17
CA THR A 201 -13.05 15.21 -3.70
C THR A 201 -12.51 14.87 -2.30
N SER A 202 -13.36 14.37 -1.41
CA SER A 202 -13.04 14.23 0.01
C SER A 202 -12.54 12.85 0.43
N ILE A 203 -12.83 11.80 -0.34
CA ILE A 203 -12.57 10.40 0.03
C ILE A 203 -11.68 9.64 -0.97
N ASN A 204 -11.31 10.29 -2.09
CA ASN A 204 -10.47 9.71 -3.14
C ASN A 204 -9.19 9.04 -2.61
N ASN A 205 -8.45 9.70 -1.73
CA ASN A 205 -7.16 9.22 -1.24
C ASN A 205 -7.35 7.95 -0.40
N ALA A 206 -8.34 7.95 0.49
CA ALA A 206 -8.67 6.77 1.28
C ALA A 206 -9.10 5.59 0.40
N ALA A 207 -9.97 5.83 -0.60
CA ALA A 207 -10.42 4.80 -1.53
C ALA A 207 -9.28 4.28 -2.43
N LEU A 208 -8.41 5.17 -2.91
CA LEU A 208 -7.25 4.81 -3.71
C LEU A 208 -6.22 4.02 -2.90
N GLU A 209 -5.86 4.44 -1.69
CA GLU A 209 -4.94 3.68 -0.84
C GLU A 209 -5.53 2.32 -0.42
N PHE A 210 -6.85 2.24 -0.24
CA PHE A 210 -7.52 0.95 -0.06
C PHE A 210 -7.36 0.06 -1.29
N LEU A 211 -7.61 0.57 -2.51
CA LEU A 211 -7.37 -0.19 -3.74
C LEU A 211 -5.91 -0.63 -3.89
N LEU A 212 -4.96 0.28 -3.63
CA LEU A 212 -3.53 -0.04 -3.70
C LEU A 212 -3.12 -1.10 -2.69
N TYR A 213 -3.69 -1.07 -1.47
CA TYR A 213 -3.54 -2.15 -0.51
C TYR A 213 -4.09 -3.47 -1.06
N ARG A 214 -5.29 -3.46 -1.67
CA ARG A 214 -5.91 -4.68 -2.22
C ARG A 214 -5.06 -5.33 -3.31
N VAL A 215 -4.52 -4.53 -4.24
CA VAL A 215 -3.70 -5.03 -5.36
C VAL A 215 -2.24 -5.29 -4.97
N SER A 216 -1.81 -4.86 -3.78
CA SER A 216 -0.49 -5.17 -3.23
C SER A 216 -0.35 -6.60 -2.72
N GLY A 217 -1.47 -7.21 -2.32
CA GLY A 217 -1.52 -8.58 -1.83
C GLY A 217 -2.26 -9.52 -2.78
N GLU A 218 -2.25 -10.81 -2.45
CA GLU A 218 -3.01 -11.85 -3.15
C GLU A 218 -4.46 -11.91 -2.62
N LEU A 219 -5.17 -10.78 -2.70
CA LEU A 219 -6.56 -10.66 -2.22
C LEU A 219 -7.56 -10.79 -3.38
N ASN A 220 -8.70 -11.43 -3.14
CA ASN A 220 -9.77 -11.55 -4.15
C ASN A 220 -10.45 -10.20 -4.37
N ASN A 221 -10.46 -9.67 -5.59
CA ASN A 221 -11.02 -8.36 -5.87
C ASN A 221 -12.32 -8.40 -6.69
N ASP A 222 -12.93 -9.58 -6.85
CA ASP A 222 -14.11 -9.81 -7.68
C ASP A 222 -15.31 -8.98 -7.17
N ALA A 223 -15.50 -8.93 -5.85
CA ALA A 223 -16.58 -8.15 -5.24
C ALA A 223 -16.38 -6.62 -5.35
N ILE A 224 -15.14 -6.17 -5.57
CA ILE A 224 -14.79 -4.74 -5.63
C ILE A 224 -14.83 -4.23 -7.07
N ALA A 225 -14.51 -5.08 -8.04
CA ALA A 225 -14.40 -4.70 -9.45
C ALA A 225 -15.65 -3.96 -10.00
N PRO A 226 -16.90 -4.38 -9.72
CA PRO A 226 -18.09 -3.66 -10.18
C PRO A 226 -18.21 -2.25 -9.58
N THR A 227 -17.76 -2.07 -8.34
CA THR A 227 -17.78 -0.75 -7.68
C THR A 227 -16.73 0.17 -8.28
N VAL A 228 -15.53 -0.35 -8.57
CA VAL A 228 -14.49 0.44 -9.25
C VAL A 228 -14.94 0.83 -10.64
N HIS A 229 -15.54 -0.12 -11.38
CA HIS A 229 -16.14 0.12 -12.69
C HIS A 229 -17.15 1.28 -12.63
N ALA A 230 -18.09 1.24 -11.69
CA ALA A 230 -19.09 2.28 -11.51
C ALA A 230 -18.49 3.66 -11.20
N VAL A 231 -17.36 3.72 -10.46
CA VAL A 231 -16.65 4.98 -10.20
C VAL A 231 -16.00 5.51 -11.48
N VAL A 232 -15.30 4.67 -12.24
CA VAL A 232 -14.54 5.12 -13.41
C VAL A 232 -15.42 5.50 -14.59
N THR A 233 -16.60 4.89 -14.72
CA THR A 233 -17.57 5.19 -15.79
C THR A 233 -18.62 6.22 -15.39
N ASN A 234 -18.60 6.74 -14.16
CA ASN A 234 -19.58 7.72 -13.71
C ASN A 234 -19.47 9.03 -14.52
N PRO A 235 -20.52 9.43 -15.27
CA PRO A 235 -20.48 10.65 -16.07
C PRO A 235 -20.39 11.92 -15.21
N ASP A 236 -20.90 11.90 -13.98
CA ASP A 236 -20.85 13.05 -13.08
C ASP A 236 -19.41 13.36 -12.62
N PHE A 237 -18.49 12.42 -12.78
CA PHE A 237 -17.07 12.57 -12.41
C PHE A 237 -16.19 13.08 -13.56
N ALA A 238 -16.77 13.32 -14.74
CA ALA A 238 -16.04 13.83 -15.90
C ALA A 238 -15.32 15.15 -15.61
N GLY A 239 -14.11 15.30 -16.15
CA GLY A 239 -13.25 16.49 -15.98
C GLY A 239 -12.62 16.61 -14.59
N LYS A 240 -12.75 15.59 -13.72
CA LYS A 240 -12.15 15.58 -12.39
C LYS A 240 -10.84 14.80 -12.39
N ARG A 241 -9.73 15.49 -12.09
CA ARG A 241 -8.39 14.89 -11.96
C ARG A 241 -8.33 13.75 -10.94
N GLU A 242 -9.25 13.72 -9.98
CA GLU A 242 -9.38 12.67 -8.97
C GLU A 242 -9.87 11.34 -9.55
N LEU A 243 -10.50 11.33 -10.74
CA LEU A 243 -10.97 10.14 -11.44
C LEU A 243 -9.83 9.30 -12.04
N LEU A 244 -8.82 9.98 -12.62
CA LEU A 244 -7.75 9.36 -13.39
C LEU A 244 -6.94 8.29 -12.63
N PRO A 245 -6.61 8.45 -11.32
CA PRO A 245 -5.97 7.39 -10.57
C PRO A 245 -6.81 6.11 -10.47
N PHE A 246 -8.14 6.21 -10.37
CA PHE A 246 -9.03 5.04 -10.35
C PHE A 246 -9.02 4.33 -11.71
N ILE A 247 -9.10 5.08 -12.81
CA ILE A 247 -8.99 4.54 -14.18
C ILE A 247 -7.67 3.78 -14.34
N ALA A 248 -6.56 4.40 -13.94
CA ALA A 248 -5.24 3.80 -14.10
C ALA A 248 -5.05 2.54 -13.24
N VAL A 249 -5.50 2.54 -11.98
CA VAL A 249 -5.43 1.34 -11.13
C VAL A 249 -6.35 0.25 -11.66
N TYR A 250 -7.56 0.59 -12.12
CA TYR A 250 -8.49 -0.39 -12.68
C TYR A 250 -7.91 -1.06 -13.93
N GLY A 251 -7.42 -0.27 -14.89
CA GLY A 251 -6.80 -0.80 -16.11
C GLY A 251 -5.48 -1.55 -15.91
N ALA A 252 -4.72 -1.24 -14.86
CA ALA A 252 -3.42 -1.87 -14.61
C ALA A 252 -3.53 -3.20 -13.83
N TYR A 253 -4.55 -3.37 -12.99
CA TYR A 253 -4.60 -4.45 -12.01
C TYR A 253 -5.84 -5.35 -12.09
N PHE A 254 -6.92 -4.91 -12.73
CA PHE A 254 -8.15 -5.69 -12.80
C PHE A 254 -8.31 -6.34 -14.17
N GLU A 255 -8.86 -7.55 -14.18
CA GLU A 255 -9.29 -8.19 -15.41
C GLU A 255 -10.58 -7.54 -15.88
N LEU A 256 -10.52 -6.88 -17.04
CA LEU A 256 -11.67 -6.22 -17.65
C LEU A 256 -12.30 -7.14 -18.70
N THR A 257 -13.63 -7.23 -18.69
CA THR A 257 -14.35 -7.79 -19.84
C THR A 257 -14.22 -6.87 -21.05
N GLU A 258 -14.50 -7.35 -22.26
CA GLU A 258 -14.44 -6.51 -23.45
C GLU A 258 -15.38 -5.30 -23.37
N GLU A 259 -16.57 -5.49 -22.80
CA GLU A 259 -17.54 -4.41 -22.57
C GLU A 259 -17.01 -3.40 -21.56
N ALA A 260 -16.55 -3.87 -20.39
CA ALA A 260 -16.01 -2.99 -19.35
C ALA A 260 -14.78 -2.22 -19.85
N LYS A 261 -13.91 -2.88 -20.61
CA LYS A 261 -12.73 -2.27 -21.22
C LYS A 261 -13.11 -1.16 -22.19
N ALA A 262 -14.12 -1.37 -23.04
CA ALA A 262 -14.59 -0.34 -23.97
C ALA A 262 -15.10 0.91 -23.24
N GLU A 263 -15.87 0.75 -22.16
CA GLU A 263 -16.37 1.86 -21.34
C GLU A 263 -15.24 2.60 -20.61
N VAL A 264 -14.23 1.88 -20.12
CA VAL A 264 -13.05 2.48 -19.48
C VAL A 264 -12.21 3.26 -20.50
N ILE A 265 -12.03 2.73 -21.71
CA ILE A 265 -11.36 3.44 -22.81
C ILE A 265 -12.13 4.73 -23.14
N GLU A 266 -13.45 4.66 -23.24
CA GLU A 266 -14.29 5.83 -23.50
C GLU A 266 -14.13 6.90 -22.40
N ALA A 267 -14.16 6.48 -21.13
CA ALA A 267 -13.95 7.38 -19.98
C ALA A 267 -12.57 8.04 -20.04
N LEU A 268 -11.50 7.28 -20.27
CA LEU A 268 -10.14 7.83 -20.36
C LEU A 268 -9.99 8.77 -21.56
N ASN A 269 -10.52 8.38 -22.72
CA ASN A 269 -10.46 9.18 -23.94
C ASN A 269 -11.21 10.51 -23.81
N ARG A 270 -12.33 10.53 -23.06
CA ARG A 270 -13.03 11.78 -22.73
C ARG A 270 -12.11 12.73 -21.97
N GLU A 271 -11.46 12.26 -20.91
CA GLU A 271 -10.55 13.10 -20.12
C GLU A 271 -9.33 13.58 -20.94
N ARG A 272 -8.77 12.71 -21.79
CA ARG A 272 -7.65 13.05 -22.69
C ARG A 272 -8.02 14.10 -23.74
N LYS A 273 -9.24 14.05 -24.28
CA LYS A 273 -9.72 15.01 -25.28
C LYS A 273 -10.09 16.37 -24.68
N ASP A 274 -10.53 16.38 -23.41
CA ASP A 274 -10.86 17.61 -22.69
C ASP A 274 -9.60 18.36 -22.25
N ASP A 275 -8.66 17.67 -21.59
CA ASP A 275 -7.38 18.23 -21.15
C ASP A 275 -6.28 17.16 -21.17
N ALA A 276 -5.58 17.08 -22.30
CA ALA A 276 -4.52 16.09 -22.54
C ALA A 276 -3.36 16.22 -21.54
N ASP A 277 -2.94 17.45 -21.22
CA ASP A 277 -1.81 17.70 -20.31
C ASP A 277 -2.15 17.29 -18.88
N MET A 278 -3.38 17.60 -18.42
CA MET A 278 -3.86 17.17 -17.11
C MET A 278 -3.98 15.65 -17.03
N ALA A 279 -4.56 15.02 -18.05
CA ALA A 279 -4.71 13.57 -18.12
C ALA A 279 -3.36 12.86 -18.07
N ALA A 280 -2.43 13.26 -18.95
CA ALA A 280 -1.09 12.71 -19.03
C ALA A 280 -0.30 12.93 -17.73
N GLY A 281 -0.23 14.17 -17.25
CA GLY A 281 0.52 14.51 -16.05
C GLY A 281 0.00 13.77 -14.81
N ARG A 282 -1.31 13.57 -14.67
CA ARG A 282 -1.88 12.86 -13.52
C ARG A 282 -1.59 11.35 -13.57
N ILE A 283 -1.73 10.73 -14.73
CA ILE A 283 -1.46 9.28 -14.91
C ILE A 283 0.04 8.99 -14.79
N LEU A 284 0.90 9.75 -15.48
CA LEU A 284 2.35 9.55 -15.42
C LEU A 284 2.89 9.73 -14.00
N ARG A 285 2.38 10.71 -13.24
CA ARG A 285 2.76 10.87 -11.83
C ARG A 285 2.32 9.71 -10.96
N LEU A 286 1.14 9.14 -11.22
CA LEU A 286 0.70 7.93 -10.52
C LEU A 286 1.62 6.75 -10.86
N ILE A 287 1.88 6.48 -12.13
CA ILE A 287 2.78 5.40 -12.59
C ILE A 287 4.15 5.54 -11.92
N LEU A 288 4.70 6.76 -11.89
CA LEU A 288 5.98 7.01 -11.24
C LEU A 288 5.91 6.75 -9.73
N GLY A 289 4.83 7.15 -9.08
CA GLY A 289 4.57 6.83 -7.67
C GLY A 289 4.54 5.32 -7.43
N LEU A 290 3.87 4.56 -8.29
CA LEU A 290 3.76 3.09 -8.20
C LEU A 290 5.12 2.41 -8.43
N LYS A 291 5.90 2.82 -9.42
CA LYS A 291 7.26 2.29 -9.66
C LYS A 291 8.21 2.49 -8.48
N ASN A 292 8.02 3.56 -7.71
CA ASN A 292 8.83 3.88 -6.55
C ASN A 292 8.33 3.23 -5.24
N ARG A 293 7.13 2.63 -5.24
CA ARG A 293 6.59 1.91 -4.10
C ARG A 293 7.13 0.48 -4.08
N ALA A 294 7.65 0.07 -2.92
CA ALA A 294 8.12 -1.30 -2.71
C ALA A 294 6.99 -2.24 -2.26
N ASP A 295 5.90 -1.69 -1.75
CA ASP A 295 4.76 -2.41 -1.21
C ASP A 295 3.72 -2.75 -2.29
N VAL A 296 3.63 -1.97 -3.37
CA VAL A 296 2.68 -2.22 -4.47
C VAL A 296 3.44 -2.65 -5.72
N PRO A 297 3.23 -3.87 -6.25
CA PRO A 297 3.94 -4.33 -7.44
C PRO A 297 3.47 -3.56 -8.67
N PHE A 298 4.39 -2.85 -9.34
CA PHE A 298 4.13 -2.23 -10.63
C PHE A 298 5.34 -2.43 -11.55
N GLY A 299 5.21 -3.32 -12.52
CA GLY A 299 6.27 -3.65 -13.47
C GLY A 299 5.73 -3.80 -14.90
N PRO A 300 6.45 -4.53 -15.77
CA PRO A 300 6.07 -4.67 -17.17
C PRO A 300 4.65 -5.17 -17.39
N GLN A 301 4.17 -6.11 -16.56
CA GLN A 301 2.82 -6.66 -16.69
C GLN A 301 1.74 -5.60 -16.46
N GLN A 302 1.84 -4.83 -15.36
CA GLN A 302 0.86 -3.78 -15.03
C GLN A 302 0.94 -2.61 -16.01
N GLU A 303 2.15 -2.26 -16.45
CA GLU A 303 2.36 -1.19 -17.42
C GLU A 303 1.78 -1.55 -18.81
N LEU A 304 1.99 -2.79 -19.28
CA LEU A 304 1.35 -3.30 -20.50
C LEU A 304 -0.18 -3.36 -20.37
N ALA A 305 -0.71 -3.87 -19.25
CA ALA A 305 -2.14 -3.94 -18.99
C ALA A 305 -2.80 -2.56 -19.08
N LEU A 306 -2.22 -1.58 -18.39
CA LEU A 306 -2.65 -0.18 -18.46
C LEU A 306 -2.55 0.39 -19.89
N GLY A 307 -1.49 0.03 -20.62
CA GLY A 307 -1.34 0.41 -22.02
C GLY A 307 -2.51 -0.03 -22.89
N THR A 308 -3.19 -1.14 -22.56
CA THR A 308 -4.31 -1.67 -23.36
C THR A 308 -5.59 -0.85 -23.30
N ILE A 309 -5.74 0.05 -22.32
CA ILE A 309 -6.89 0.96 -22.22
C ILE A 309 -6.60 2.35 -22.80
N VAL A 310 -5.39 2.58 -23.32
CA VAL A 310 -4.99 3.86 -23.89
C VAL A 310 -5.13 3.78 -25.41
N ASP A 311 -6.13 4.47 -25.95
CA ASP A 311 -6.36 4.58 -27.39
C ASP A 311 -5.19 5.28 -28.08
N ARG A 312 -4.53 4.55 -28.99
CA ARG A 312 -3.35 5.01 -29.74
C ARG A 312 -3.70 5.97 -30.88
N SER A 313 -4.98 6.16 -31.20
CA SER A 313 -5.41 7.11 -32.25
C SER A 313 -5.40 8.57 -31.79
N ILE A 314 -5.31 8.82 -30.48
CA ILE A 314 -5.16 10.17 -29.92
C ILE A 314 -3.66 10.48 -29.84
N GLU A 315 -3.21 11.48 -30.59
CA GLU A 315 -1.81 11.94 -30.58
C GLU A 315 -1.54 12.83 -29.37
N ASP A 316 -1.17 12.23 -28.24
CA ASP A 316 -0.80 12.92 -27.01
C ASP A 316 0.39 12.26 -26.28
N GLU A 317 0.81 12.85 -25.17
CA GLU A 317 1.93 12.37 -24.37
C GLU A 317 1.72 10.96 -23.81
N LEU A 318 0.47 10.56 -23.50
CA LEU A 318 0.18 9.19 -23.04
C LEU A 318 0.36 8.17 -24.16
N THR A 319 -0.11 8.45 -25.36
CA THR A 319 0.12 7.58 -26.53
C THR A 319 1.61 7.44 -26.80
N ALA A 320 2.36 8.55 -26.82
CA ALA A 320 3.80 8.51 -27.02
C ALA A 320 4.50 7.66 -25.95
N TYR A 321 4.12 7.85 -24.69
CA TYR A 321 4.66 7.10 -23.56
C TYR A 321 4.44 5.60 -23.72
N PHE A 322 3.19 5.20 -23.93
CA PHE A 322 2.85 3.78 -23.97
C PHE A 322 3.31 3.07 -25.24
N ASN A 323 3.38 3.76 -26.38
CA ASN A 323 4.03 3.21 -27.58
C ASN A 323 5.50 2.86 -27.30
N LEU A 324 6.21 3.74 -26.59
CA LEU A 324 7.60 3.51 -26.24
C LEU A 324 7.75 2.41 -25.19
N THR A 325 6.94 2.39 -24.12
CA THR A 325 7.03 1.34 -23.10
C THR A 325 6.63 -0.02 -23.66
N ASP A 326 5.62 -0.10 -24.53
CA ASP A 326 5.26 -1.35 -25.22
C ASP A 326 6.45 -1.88 -26.02
N LYS A 327 7.16 -1.01 -26.75
CA LYS A 327 8.39 -1.38 -27.47
C LYS A 327 9.49 -1.87 -26.51
N ILE A 328 9.73 -1.16 -25.41
CA ILE A 328 10.72 -1.56 -24.40
C ILE A 328 10.38 -2.94 -23.82
N HIS A 329 9.10 -3.18 -23.51
CA HIS A 329 8.65 -4.41 -22.87
C HIS A 329 8.67 -5.61 -23.81
N ASN A 330 8.29 -5.42 -25.07
CA ASN A 330 8.20 -6.50 -26.05
C ASN A 330 9.53 -6.81 -26.73
N ASP A 331 10.29 -5.77 -27.13
CA ASP A 331 11.53 -5.95 -27.90
C ASP A 331 12.77 -6.02 -27.00
N GLY A 332 12.64 -5.57 -25.75
CA GLY A 332 13.67 -5.62 -24.73
C GLY A 332 14.63 -4.44 -24.74
N TYR A 333 14.97 -3.94 -23.55
CA TYR A 333 15.83 -2.78 -23.35
C TYR A 333 17.28 -2.93 -23.89
N VAL A 334 17.71 -4.14 -24.26
CA VAL A 334 19.04 -4.39 -24.83
C VAL A 334 19.10 -4.20 -26.34
N ASN A 335 17.94 -4.09 -27.01
CA ASN A 335 17.83 -3.92 -28.44
C ASN A 335 18.26 -2.48 -28.86
N PRO A 336 19.19 -2.32 -29.82
CA PRO A 336 19.60 -1.00 -30.31
C PRO A 336 18.44 -0.14 -30.84
N GLU A 337 17.44 -0.74 -31.49
CA GLU A 337 16.28 0.01 -32.01
C GLU A 337 15.36 0.54 -30.89
N VAL A 338 15.39 -0.10 -29.72
CA VAL A 338 14.72 0.40 -28.52
C VAL A 338 15.52 1.56 -27.95
N GLN A 339 16.85 1.44 -27.87
CA GLN A 339 17.71 2.51 -27.38
C GLN A 339 17.59 3.79 -28.22
N GLU A 340 17.53 3.66 -29.54
CA GLU A 340 17.31 4.77 -30.46
C GLU A 340 15.95 5.43 -30.23
N ALA A 341 14.88 4.63 -30.14
CA ALA A 341 13.54 5.15 -29.84
C ALA A 341 13.48 5.87 -28.48
N VAL A 342 14.11 5.32 -27.44
CA VAL A 342 14.21 5.98 -26.13
C VAL A 342 14.98 7.29 -26.24
N GLN A 343 16.10 7.31 -26.99
CA GLN A 343 16.89 8.52 -27.18
C GLN A 343 16.10 9.63 -27.88
N GLU A 344 15.35 9.29 -28.94
CA GLU A 344 14.52 10.24 -29.68
C GLU A 344 13.44 10.85 -28.79
N GLU A 345 12.70 10.04 -28.03
CA GLU A 345 11.65 10.56 -27.15
C GLU A 345 12.23 11.34 -25.98
N VAL A 346 13.31 10.88 -25.34
CA VAL A 346 13.92 11.60 -24.22
C VAL A 346 14.31 13.04 -24.58
N MET A 347 14.73 13.27 -25.82
CA MET A 347 15.08 14.60 -26.34
C MET A 347 13.87 15.51 -26.60
N ARG A 348 12.67 14.93 -26.78
CA ARG A 348 11.43 15.68 -27.01
C ARG A 348 10.79 16.19 -25.72
N HIS A 349 11.10 15.57 -24.58
CA HIS A 349 10.52 15.94 -23.28
C HIS A 349 11.56 16.64 -22.37
N PRO A 350 11.12 17.53 -21.45
CA PRO A 350 12.01 18.12 -20.45
C PRO A 350 12.74 17.04 -19.63
N GLY A 351 14.02 17.25 -19.31
CA GLY A 351 14.83 16.23 -18.61
C GLY A 351 14.28 15.79 -17.25
N LEU A 352 13.58 16.70 -16.54
CA LEU A 352 12.94 16.46 -15.24
C LEU A 352 11.42 16.22 -15.33
N SER A 353 10.89 15.93 -16.52
CA SER A 353 9.47 15.59 -16.69
C SER A 353 9.13 14.23 -16.06
N ASP A 354 7.85 14.07 -15.68
CA ASP A 354 7.30 12.79 -15.21
C ASP A 354 7.44 11.72 -16.30
N PHE A 355 7.35 12.08 -17.59
CA PHE A 355 7.60 11.19 -18.74
C PHE A 355 9.01 10.59 -18.72
N ASN A 356 10.04 11.45 -18.72
CA ASN A 356 11.43 11.02 -18.77
C ASN A 356 11.85 10.28 -17.49
N GLU A 357 11.31 10.66 -16.33
CA GLU A 357 11.55 9.92 -15.10
C GLU A 357 10.91 8.53 -15.12
N ASN A 358 9.70 8.40 -15.64
CA ASN A 358 9.07 7.09 -15.82
C ASN A 358 9.87 6.15 -16.72
N LEU A 359 10.40 6.65 -17.84
CA LEU A 359 11.27 5.85 -18.73
C LEU A 359 12.54 5.39 -18.01
N ARG A 360 13.19 6.29 -17.26
CA ARG A 360 14.35 5.94 -16.43
C ARG A 360 14.01 4.83 -15.44
N GLN A 361 12.87 4.92 -14.75
CA GLN A 361 12.43 3.91 -13.81
C GLN A 361 12.05 2.58 -14.49
N THR A 362 11.46 2.59 -15.69
CA THR A 362 11.21 1.37 -16.48
C THR A 362 12.51 0.66 -16.82
N ILE A 363 13.49 1.38 -17.40
CA ILE A 363 14.80 0.82 -17.75
C ILE A 363 15.56 0.35 -16.50
N TYR A 364 15.54 1.14 -15.43
CA TYR A 364 16.13 0.76 -14.15
C TYR A 364 15.50 -0.53 -13.59
N GLY A 365 14.18 -0.67 -13.69
CA GLY A 365 13.44 -1.86 -13.28
C GLY A 365 13.95 -3.13 -13.97
N TYR A 366 14.25 -3.06 -15.27
CA TYR A 366 14.86 -4.19 -15.99
C TYR A 366 16.26 -4.54 -15.48
N PHE A 367 17.09 -3.55 -15.18
CA PHE A 367 18.39 -3.82 -14.56
C PHE A 367 18.24 -4.42 -13.16
N GLN A 368 17.25 -3.98 -12.38
CA GLN A 368 16.96 -4.57 -11.07
C GLN A 368 16.50 -6.03 -11.19
N GLN A 369 15.61 -6.33 -12.15
CA GLN A 369 15.18 -7.69 -12.44
C GLN A 369 16.36 -8.57 -12.83
N LEU A 370 17.25 -8.11 -13.73
CA LEU A 370 18.47 -8.81 -14.08
C LEU A 370 19.35 -9.09 -12.84
N ALA A 371 19.62 -8.07 -12.03
CA ALA A 371 20.43 -8.22 -10.82
C ALA A 371 19.79 -9.16 -9.79
N ASN A 372 18.47 -9.21 -9.70
CA ASN A 372 17.76 -10.08 -8.76
C ASN A 372 17.63 -11.52 -9.29
N GLY A 373 17.53 -11.70 -10.60
CA GLY A 373 17.39 -13.01 -11.25
C GLY A 373 18.72 -13.75 -11.43
N LEU A 374 19.85 -13.04 -11.56
CA LEU A 374 21.16 -13.67 -11.68
C LEU A 374 21.72 -14.11 -10.31
N GLY A 375 22.13 -15.39 -10.23
CA GLY A 375 22.89 -15.95 -9.12
C GLY A 375 24.37 -15.55 -9.12
N GLU A 376 25.17 -16.25 -8.30
CA GLU A 376 26.60 -15.94 -8.14
C GLU A 376 27.56 -16.87 -8.88
N SER A 377 27.09 -17.78 -9.76
CA SER A 377 27.97 -18.68 -10.51
C SER A 377 28.83 -17.97 -11.57
N ASP A 378 29.88 -18.64 -12.07
CA ASP A 378 30.79 -18.08 -13.11
C ASP A 378 30.04 -17.57 -14.34
N LYS A 379 29.06 -18.35 -14.81
CA LYS A 379 28.26 -18.00 -15.99
C LYS A 379 27.36 -16.79 -15.73
N GLU A 380 26.71 -16.75 -14.57
CA GLU A 380 25.73 -15.72 -14.23
C GLU A 380 26.38 -14.35 -13.98
N TYR A 381 27.52 -14.30 -13.27
CA TYR A 381 28.19 -13.01 -13.11
C TYR A 381 28.88 -12.54 -14.40
N ALA A 382 29.34 -13.46 -15.26
CA ALA A 382 29.86 -13.10 -16.57
C ALA A 382 28.76 -12.47 -17.45
N GLU A 383 27.54 -13.01 -17.40
CA GLU A 383 26.36 -12.43 -18.06
C GLU A 383 26.05 -11.03 -17.54
N TRP A 384 26.05 -10.83 -16.21
CA TRP A 384 25.89 -9.51 -15.61
C TRP A 384 26.87 -8.48 -16.19
N TYR A 385 28.17 -8.80 -16.21
CA TYR A 385 29.18 -7.87 -16.75
C TYR A 385 29.08 -7.69 -18.26
N SER A 386 28.69 -8.72 -19.01
CA SER A 386 28.48 -8.63 -20.46
C SER A 386 27.37 -7.65 -20.81
N ILE A 387 26.23 -7.75 -20.11
CA ILE A 387 25.07 -6.88 -20.33
C ILE A 387 25.37 -5.47 -19.81
N THR A 388 25.72 -5.33 -18.54
CA THR A 388 25.97 -4.00 -17.93
C THR A 388 27.20 -3.29 -18.51
N GLY A 389 28.15 -4.06 -19.06
CA GLY A 389 29.29 -3.60 -19.86
C GLY A 389 28.90 -2.68 -21.02
N LYS A 390 27.78 -2.99 -21.66
CA LYS A 390 27.29 -2.29 -22.86
C LYS A 390 26.11 -1.36 -22.55
N GLN A 391 25.19 -1.86 -21.73
CA GLN A 391 23.90 -1.22 -21.53
C GLN A 391 23.97 -0.04 -20.56
N PHE A 392 24.83 -0.07 -19.53
CA PHE A 392 24.98 1.08 -18.63
C PHE A 392 25.50 2.31 -19.38
N PRO A 393 26.63 2.27 -20.11
CA PRO A 393 27.10 3.43 -20.86
C PRO A 393 26.08 3.96 -21.86
N ALA A 394 25.35 3.07 -22.55
CA ALA A 394 24.33 3.46 -23.52
C ALA A 394 23.23 4.32 -22.85
N TYR A 395 22.60 3.81 -21.79
CA TYR A 395 21.52 4.53 -21.11
C TYR A 395 22.00 5.73 -20.29
N MET A 396 23.21 5.68 -19.72
CA MET A 396 23.82 6.85 -19.06
C MET A 396 24.02 8.01 -20.06
N LYS A 397 24.40 7.69 -21.32
CA LYS A 397 24.53 8.68 -22.39
C LYS A 397 23.18 9.18 -22.89
N ILE A 398 22.18 8.30 -22.98
CA ILE A 398 20.82 8.68 -23.42
C ILE A 398 20.17 9.63 -22.41
N PHE A 399 20.20 9.27 -21.12
CA PHE A 399 19.46 10.03 -20.11
C PHE A 399 20.22 11.23 -19.53
N VAL A 400 21.56 11.21 -19.54
CA VAL A 400 22.42 12.27 -18.97
C VAL A 400 21.92 12.74 -17.59
N ASN A 401 21.52 11.79 -16.75
CA ASN A 401 20.86 12.05 -15.48
C ASN A 401 21.66 11.48 -14.30
N GLU A 402 22.08 12.36 -13.39
CA GLU A 402 22.94 11.97 -12.26
C GLU A 402 22.22 11.06 -11.25
N SER A 403 20.91 11.27 -11.01
CA SER A 403 20.13 10.42 -10.12
C SER A 403 20.07 8.97 -10.62
N PHE A 404 19.80 8.80 -11.92
CA PHE A 404 19.80 7.48 -12.58
C PHE A 404 21.18 6.81 -12.51
N ASN A 405 22.26 7.56 -12.78
CA ASN A 405 23.62 7.04 -12.66
C ASN A 405 23.92 6.54 -11.24
N GLN A 406 23.44 7.26 -10.22
CA GLN A 406 23.57 6.84 -8.82
C GLN A 406 22.74 5.59 -8.50
N GLN A 407 21.54 5.44 -9.07
CA GLN A 407 20.73 4.23 -8.94
C GLN A 407 21.42 3.01 -9.57
N LEU A 408 21.99 3.15 -10.78
CA LEU A 408 22.79 2.10 -11.43
C LEU A 408 24.02 1.73 -10.60
N ARG A 409 24.73 2.73 -10.07
CA ARG A 409 25.87 2.52 -9.17
C ARG A 409 25.46 1.73 -7.92
N ALA A 410 24.37 2.12 -7.27
CA ALA A 410 23.88 1.45 -6.06
C ALA A 410 23.54 -0.02 -6.35
N LEU A 411 22.90 -0.29 -7.49
CA LEU A 411 22.56 -1.63 -7.95
C LEU A 411 23.82 -2.48 -8.23
N ALA A 412 24.78 -1.95 -8.99
CA ALA A 412 26.05 -2.62 -9.27
C ALA A 412 26.83 -2.92 -7.98
N VAL A 413 26.88 -1.96 -7.05
CA VAL A 413 27.49 -2.15 -5.73
C VAL A 413 26.82 -3.28 -4.96
N LYS A 414 25.49 -3.35 -4.96
CA LYS A 414 24.74 -4.41 -4.29
C LYS A 414 25.08 -5.77 -4.89
N TYR A 415 25.04 -5.91 -6.22
CA TYR A 415 25.34 -7.16 -6.92
C TYR A 415 26.77 -7.63 -6.69
N THR A 416 27.78 -6.77 -6.94
CA THR A 416 29.20 -7.12 -6.74
C THR A 416 29.50 -7.48 -5.28
N LYS A 417 28.83 -6.84 -4.31
CA LYS A 417 28.94 -7.23 -2.88
C LYS A 417 28.44 -8.65 -2.61
N ARG A 418 27.43 -9.15 -3.33
CA ARG A 418 27.01 -10.56 -3.23
C ARG A 418 28.09 -11.48 -3.79
N LEU A 419 28.61 -11.17 -4.98
CA LEU A 419 29.66 -11.97 -5.62
C LEU A 419 30.90 -12.13 -4.73
N ILE A 420 31.42 -11.05 -4.14
CA ILE A 420 32.62 -11.12 -3.29
C ILE A 420 32.38 -11.83 -1.94
N LYS A 421 31.12 -12.02 -1.53
CA LYS A 421 30.78 -12.84 -0.35
C LYS A 421 30.83 -14.33 -0.67
N VAL A 422 30.46 -14.73 -1.89
CA VAL A 422 30.52 -16.12 -2.35
C VAL A 422 31.93 -16.48 -2.80
N HIS A 423 32.52 -15.65 -3.67
CA HIS A 423 33.86 -15.83 -4.20
C HIS A 423 34.93 -15.27 -3.26
N THR A 424 35.14 -15.93 -2.13
CA THR A 424 36.02 -15.41 -1.07
C THR A 424 37.53 -15.57 -1.36
N ASN A 425 37.90 -16.53 -2.22
CA ASN A 425 39.31 -16.80 -2.53
C ASN A 425 39.90 -15.70 -3.44
N LYS A 426 40.63 -14.75 -2.82
CA LYS A 426 41.24 -13.61 -3.53
C LYS A 426 42.26 -13.98 -4.60
N ARG A 427 42.82 -15.19 -4.55
CA ARG A 427 43.75 -15.74 -5.55
C ARG A 427 43.04 -16.59 -6.60
N GLY A 428 41.78 -16.94 -6.37
CA GLY A 428 40.93 -17.66 -7.30
C GLY A 428 40.75 -16.91 -8.62
N LYS A 429 40.39 -17.65 -9.67
CA LYS A 429 40.10 -17.10 -10.99
C LYS A 429 38.95 -16.07 -10.89
N ASP A 430 37.83 -16.49 -10.32
CA ASP A 430 36.57 -15.73 -10.33
C ASP A 430 36.69 -14.41 -9.56
N TYR A 431 37.26 -14.42 -8.35
CA TYR A 431 37.47 -13.17 -7.60
C TYR A 431 38.37 -12.18 -8.35
N ARG A 432 39.43 -12.66 -9.00
CA ARG A 432 40.34 -11.80 -9.77
C ARG A 432 39.63 -11.22 -10.99
N ASP A 433 38.79 -12.02 -11.65
CA ASP A 433 38.01 -11.57 -12.79
C ASP A 433 36.97 -10.53 -12.38
N ILE A 434 36.13 -10.84 -11.38
CA ILE A 434 35.18 -9.91 -10.76
C ILE A 434 35.86 -8.58 -10.42
N LYS A 435 37.01 -8.64 -9.72
CA LYS A 435 37.75 -7.44 -9.33
C LYS A 435 38.26 -6.67 -10.53
N LYS A 436 38.89 -7.34 -11.50
CA LYS A 436 39.48 -6.68 -12.68
C LYS A 436 38.39 -5.99 -13.50
N THR A 437 37.31 -6.70 -13.80
CA THR A 437 36.19 -6.21 -14.60
C THR A 437 35.45 -5.08 -13.88
N THR A 438 35.19 -5.21 -12.57
CA THR A 438 34.61 -4.12 -11.76
C THR A 438 35.48 -2.88 -11.79
N VAL A 439 36.80 -3.02 -11.57
CA VAL A 439 37.70 -1.87 -11.50
C VAL A 439 37.76 -1.13 -12.82
N SER A 440 37.86 -1.85 -13.94
CA SER A 440 37.87 -1.22 -15.26
C SER A 440 36.55 -0.49 -15.52
N THR A 441 35.43 -1.21 -15.46
CA THR A 441 34.11 -0.68 -15.84
C THR A 441 33.66 0.46 -14.93
N TRP A 442 33.85 0.38 -13.61
CA TRP A 442 33.35 1.42 -12.70
C TRP A 442 34.16 2.70 -12.69
N VAL A 443 35.44 2.64 -13.09
CA VAL A 443 36.22 3.84 -13.36
C VAL A 443 35.71 4.51 -14.63
N ASP A 444 35.51 3.73 -15.69
CA ASP A 444 35.00 4.23 -16.97
C ASP A 444 33.60 4.86 -16.83
N TYR A 445 32.74 4.27 -15.99
CA TYR A 445 31.40 4.79 -15.72
C TYR A 445 31.39 5.97 -14.75
N GLY A 446 32.51 6.32 -14.13
CA GLY A 446 32.56 7.33 -13.07
C GLY A 446 31.85 6.91 -11.78
N PHE A 447 31.55 5.62 -11.59
CA PHE A 447 30.90 5.12 -10.37
C PHE A 447 31.81 5.25 -9.16
N MET A 448 33.11 4.95 -9.30
CA MET A 448 34.08 5.06 -8.21
C MET A 448 35.47 5.39 -8.76
N THR A 449 36.24 6.13 -7.97
CA THR A 449 37.67 6.33 -8.23
C THR A 449 38.46 5.05 -7.95
N GLU A 450 39.65 4.90 -8.55
CA GLU A 450 40.56 3.78 -8.25
C GLU A 450 40.85 3.64 -6.76
N ARG A 451 40.96 4.76 -6.03
CA ARG A 451 41.20 4.76 -4.58
C ARG A 451 40.02 4.17 -3.82
N GLN A 452 38.79 4.55 -4.18
CA GLN A 452 37.58 3.99 -3.58
C GLN A 452 37.45 2.49 -3.89
N LEU A 453 37.79 2.06 -5.10
CA LEU A 453 37.79 0.65 -5.49
C LEU A 453 38.86 -0.18 -4.77
N LYS A 454 40.06 0.39 -4.52
CA LYS A 454 41.09 -0.24 -3.70
C LYS A 454 40.58 -0.54 -2.29
N GLU A 455 39.86 0.40 -1.68
CA GLU A 455 39.24 0.19 -0.36
C GLU A 455 38.04 -0.77 -0.44
N PHE A 456 37.23 -0.72 -1.50
CA PHE A 456 36.08 -1.60 -1.70
C PHE A 456 36.45 -3.10 -1.69
N PHE A 457 37.57 -3.47 -2.34
CA PHE A 457 38.06 -4.86 -2.38
C PHE A 457 39.01 -5.22 -1.22
N LYS A 458 39.29 -4.27 -0.32
CA LYS A 458 40.18 -4.50 0.83
C LYS A 458 39.50 -5.40 1.85
N THR A 459 40.28 -6.24 2.53
CA THR A 459 39.75 -7.03 3.66
C THR A 459 39.54 -6.08 4.84
N PRO A 460 38.35 -6.04 5.47
CA PRO A 460 38.18 -5.36 6.75
C PRO A 460 39.18 -5.94 7.76
N ARG A 461 39.99 -5.08 8.40
CA ARG A 461 40.89 -5.54 9.48
C ARG A 461 40.01 -6.05 10.62
N LYS A 462 40.31 -7.24 11.18
CA LYS A 462 39.69 -7.70 12.44
C LYS A 462 39.87 -6.58 13.48
N LYS A 463 38.77 -6.09 14.06
CA LYS A 463 38.86 -5.20 15.21
C LYS A 463 39.62 -5.95 16.30
N LYS A 464 40.70 -5.35 16.83
CA LYS A 464 41.38 -5.90 17.99
C LYS A 464 40.35 -5.97 19.13
N PRO A 465 40.31 -7.05 19.92
CA PRO A 465 39.49 -7.06 21.12
C PRO A 465 39.88 -5.86 21.97
N VAL A 466 38.87 -5.08 22.37
CA VAL A 466 39.06 -4.04 23.38
C VAL A 466 39.36 -4.81 24.66
N GLN A 467 40.58 -4.66 25.18
CA GLN A 467 40.89 -5.14 26.53
C GLN A 467 40.07 -4.27 27.47
N GLU A 468 39.14 -4.88 28.22
CA GLU A 468 38.46 -4.26 29.36
C GLU A 468 39.45 -3.94 30.47
#